data_AF-R4MCR9-F1
#
_entry.id   AF-R4MCR9-F1
#
_cell.length_a   1.000
_cell.length_b   1.000
_cell.length_c   1.000
_cell.angle_alpha   90.00
_cell.angle_beta   90.00
_cell.angle_gamma   90.00
#
_symmetry.space_group_name_H-M   'P 1'
#
loop_
_entity.id
_entity.type
_entity.pdbx_description
1 polymer ?
#
loop_
_entity_poly.entity_id
_entity_poly.type
_entity_poly.pdbx_seq_one_letter_code
_entity_poly.pdbx_strand_id
1 'polypeptide(L)'
;MLRGHAGEGEPLRTRLAAACTLRGWLGMWSLRVAQTRAAPHLARITCPALVLNAEADTGIFPSDAQQIYDGLASSDKTQVSIDTDHYFTTPGARSEQADTIAKWIAKRWR
;
A
#
# COMPACT_ATOMS: atom_id res chain seq x y z
N MET A 1 45.55 9.59 25.11
CA MET A 1 44.77 10.74 25.62
C MET A 1 44.26 11.55 24.44
N LEU A 2 43.06 11.26 23.96
CA LEU A 2 42.23 12.14 23.13
C LEU A 2 40.78 11.74 23.43
N ARG A 3 40.06 12.61 24.15
CA ARG A 3 38.63 12.47 24.45
C ARG A 3 37.84 12.95 23.23
N GLY A 4 36.88 12.15 22.75
CA GLY A 4 35.85 12.57 21.79
C GLY A 4 34.48 12.35 22.44
N HIS A 5 33.75 13.44 22.62
CA HIS A 5 32.47 13.51 23.33
C HIS A 5 31.35 12.73 22.64
N ALA A 6 30.58 11.98 23.44
CA ALA A 6 29.26 11.51 23.04
C ALA A 6 28.33 12.74 22.94
N GLY A 7 27.88 13.06 21.73
CA GLY A 7 26.76 13.97 21.52
C GLY A 7 25.47 13.17 21.68
N GLU A 8 24.72 13.44 22.74
CA GLU A 8 23.41 12.84 22.96
C GLU A 8 22.37 13.53 22.08
N GLY A 9 21.92 12.82 21.04
CA GLY A 9 20.94 13.31 20.08
C GLY A 9 20.69 12.38 18.89
N GLU A 10 21.00 11.08 19.01
CA GLU A 10 20.63 10.10 17.98
C GLU A 10 19.13 9.78 18.15
N PRO A 11 18.27 10.05 17.14
CA PRO A 11 16.88 9.65 17.23
C PRO A 11 16.86 8.12 17.28
N LEU A 12 16.25 7.56 18.31
CA LEU A 12 16.00 6.12 18.43
C LEU A 12 15.31 5.64 17.14
N ARG A 13 16.10 5.12 16.20
CA ARG A 13 15.60 4.39 15.03
C ARG A 13 15.14 3.02 15.51
N THR A 14 14.05 2.99 16.28
CA THR A 14 13.45 1.74 16.73
C THR A 14 12.87 1.07 15.50
N ARG A 15 13.64 0.14 14.92
CA ARG A 15 13.18 -0.70 13.80
C ARG A 15 11.94 -1.44 14.26
N LEU A 16 10.93 -1.58 13.40
CA LEU A 16 9.65 -2.24 13.75
C LEU A 16 9.84 -3.59 14.46
N ALA A 17 10.85 -4.38 14.05
CA ALA A 17 11.17 -5.66 14.65
C ALA A 17 11.66 -5.56 16.11
N ALA A 18 12.30 -4.47 16.51
CA ALA A 18 12.76 -4.24 17.88
C ALA A 18 11.66 -3.67 18.80
N ALA A 19 10.56 -3.17 18.23
CA ALA A 19 9.42 -2.59 18.96
C ALA A 19 8.23 -3.55 19.13
N CYS A 20 8.28 -4.76 18.57
CA CYS A 20 7.18 -5.72 18.63
C CYS A 20 7.63 -7.07 19.19
N THR A 21 6.68 -7.80 19.79
CA THR A 21 6.94 -9.18 20.20
C THR A 21 7.11 -10.07 18.96
N LEU A 22 7.80 -11.22 19.10
CA LEU A 22 7.89 -12.22 18.04
C LEU A 22 6.52 -12.62 17.49
N ARG A 23 5.51 -12.76 18.37
CA ARG A 23 4.12 -13.03 17.97
C ARG A 23 3.55 -11.92 17.09
N GLY A 24 3.76 -10.65 17.48
CA GLY A 24 3.33 -9.50 16.69
C GLY A 24 4.00 -9.47 15.33
N TRP A 25 5.32 -9.70 15.28
CA TRP A 25 6.06 -9.76 14.03
C TRP A 25 5.54 -10.87 13.10
N LEU A 26 5.42 -12.11 13.61
CA LEU A 26 4.90 -13.24 12.83
C LEU A 26 3.45 -13.03 12.39
N GLY A 27 2.62 -12.41 13.23
CA GLY A 27 1.22 -12.13 12.93
C GLY A 27 1.03 -11.14 11.77
N MET A 28 2.03 -10.31 11.48
CA MET A 28 1.97 -9.27 10.45
C MET A 28 2.78 -9.60 9.19
N TRP A 29 3.94 -10.25 9.36
CA TRP A 29 4.93 -10.43 8.27
C TRP A 29 5.16 -11.87 7.85
N SER A 30 4.63 -12.87 8.58
CA SER A 30 4.83 -14.26 8.17
C SER A 30 4.03 -14.59 6.92
N LEU A 31 4.72 -15.04 5.87
CA LEU A 31 4.07 -15.58 4.65
C LEU A 31 3.14 -16.77 4.94
N ARG A 32 3.34 -17.47 6.07
CA ARG A 32 2.57 -18.66 6.44
C ARG A 32 1.44 -18.35 7.42
N VAL A 33 1.73 -17.58 8.47
CA VAL A 33 0.82 -17.41 9.62
C VAL A 33 0.30 -15.99 9.81
N ALA A 34 0.69 -15.03 8.96
CA ALA A 34 0.17 -13.67 9.06
C ALA A 34 -1.36 -13.67 8.96
N GLN A 35 -2.00 -12.96 9.88
CA GLN A 35 -3.45 -12.76 9.89
C GLN A 35 -3.83 -11.52 9.08
N THR A 36 -2.88 -10.65 8.76
CA THR A 36 -3.05 -9.44 7.95
C THR A 36 -3.01 -9.73 6.45
N ARG A 37 -3.81 -10.71 5.99
CA ARG A 37 -3.91 -11.09 4.58
C ARG A 37 -5.21 -10.53 4.01
N ALA A 38 -5.13 -9.74 2.95
CA ALA A 38 -6.33 -9.14 2.34
C ALA A 38 -7.22 -10.17 1.62
N ALA A 39 -6.60 -11.15 0.95
CA ALA A 39 -7.30 -12.06 0.02
C ALA A 39 -8.59 -12.71 0.59
N PRO A 40 -8.62 -13.28 1.82
CA PRO A 40 -9.85 -13.86 2.39
C PRO A 40 -10.99 -12.85 2.61
N HIS A 41 -10.68 -11.57 2.68
CA HIS A 41 -11.63 -10.51 3.01
C HIS A 41 -12.15 -9.76 1.78
N LEU A 42 -11.42 -9.77 0.65
CA LEU A 42 -11.81 -9.06 -0.58
C LEU A 42 -13.18 -9.51 -1.12
N ALA A 43 -13.50 -10.79 -1.01
CA ALA A 43 -14.80 -11.35 -1.44
C ALA A 43 -16.00 -10.82 -0.63
N ARG A 44 -15.76 -10.09 0.46
CA ARG A 44 -16.80 -9.45 1.27
C ARG A 44 -17.06 -8.00 0.85
N ILE A 45 -16.24 -7.44 -0.05
CA ILE A 45 -16.35 -6.06 -0.52
C ILE A 45 -17.20 -6.05 -1.78
N THR A 46 -18.44 -5.59 -1.64
CA THR A 46 -19.45 -5.55 -2.72
C THR A 46 -19.78 -4.13 -3.20
N CYS A 47 -19.31 -3.10 -2.50
CA CYS A 47 -19.48 -1.70 -2.90
C CYS A 47 -18.66 -1.37 -4.16
N PRO A 48 -18.99 -0.30 -4.90
CA PRO A 48 -18.16 0.16 -6.01
C PRO A 48 -16.70 0.35 -5.60
N ALA A 49 -15.77 -0.12 -6.43
CA ALA A 49 -14.35 -0.15 -6.08
C ALA A 49 -13.43 0.30 -7.24
N LEU A 50 -12.39 1.06 -6.91
CA LEU A 50 -11.31 1.44 -7.81
C LEU A 50 -9.99 0.85 -7.30
N VAL A 51 -9.32 0.06 -8.12
CA VAL A 51 -7.96 -0.41 -7.89
C VAL A 51 -7.03 0.41 -8.78
N LEU A 52 -6.22 1.27 -8.16
CA LEU A 52 -5.25 2.14 -8.86
C LEU A 52 -3.83 1.68 -8.51
N ASN A 53 -3.06 1.28 -9.52
CA ASN A 53 -1.70 0.77 -9.36
C ASN A 53 -0.64 1.74 -9.89
N ALA A 54 0.49 1.86 -9.20
CA ALA A 54 1.71 2.49 -9.72
C ALA A 54 2.56 1.41 -10.42
N GLU A 55 2.84 1.56 -11.72
CA GLU A 55 3.50 0.49 -12.49
C GLU A 55 4.99 0.32 -12.18
N ALA A 56 5.67 1.39 -11.73
CA ALA A 56 7.07 1.35 -11.34
C ALA A 56 7.26 1.17 -9.81
N ASP A 57 6.25 0.65 -9.13
CA ASP A 57 6.34 0.25 -7.73
C ASP A 57 7.28 -0.97 -7.57
N THR A 58 8.14 -0.91 -6.54
CA THR A 58 9.14 -1.94 -6.25
C THR A 58 8.77 -2.83 -5.06
N GLY A 59 7.68 -2.52 -4.37
CA GLY A 59 7.15 -3.29 -3.25
C GLY A 59 5.76 -3.89 -3.50
N ILE A 60 5.02 -3.37 -4.49
CA ILE A 60 3.71 -3.88 -4.90
C ILE A 60 3.72 -4.06 -6.41
N PHE A 61 3.60 -5.31 -6.89
CA PHE A 61 3.69 -5.59 -8.32
C PHE A 61 2.32 -5.45 -9.00
N PRO A 62 2.27 -5.25 -10.33
CA PRO A 62 1.02 -5.26 -11.08
C PRO A 62 0.18 -6.53 -10.86
N SER A 63 0.82 -7.68 -10.64
CA SER A 63 0.15 -8.94 -10.29
C SER A 63 -0.55 -8.92 -8.93
N ASP A 64 -0.08 -8.11 -7.98
CA ASP A 64 -0.72 -7.95 -6.67
C ASP A 64 -1.99 -7.09 -6.81
N ALA A 65 -1.92 -6.01 -7.59
CA ALA A 65 -3.08 -5.19 -7.93
C ALA A 65 -4.15 -6.01 -8.69
N GLN A 66 -3.73 -6.89 -9.62
CA GLN A 66 -4.64 -7.80 -10.31
C GLN A 66 -5.34 -8.76 -9.35
N GLN A 67 -4.60 -9.38 -8.42
CA GLN A 67 -5.19 -10.26 -7.40
C GLN A 67 -6.19 -9.52 -6.52
N ILE A 68 -5.92 -8.26 -6.17
CA ILE A 68 -6.89 -7.42 -5.44
C ILE A 68 -8.14 -7.22 -6.27
N TYR A 69 -8.01 -6.79 -7.53
CA TYR A 69 -9.13 -6.55 -8.43
C TYR A 69 -10.00 -7.80 -8.62
N ASP A 70 -9.38 -8.95 -8.89
CA ASP A 70 -10.07 -10.22 -9.10
C ASP A 70 -10.79 -10.69 -7.84
N GLY A 71 -10.19 -10.49 -6.67
CA GLY A 71 -10.74 -10.91 -5.38
C GLY A 71 -11.95 -10.10 -4.90
N LEU A 72 -12.17 -8.89 -5.42
CA LEU A 72 -13.33 -8.06 -5.06
C LEU A 72 -14.64 -8.68 -5.58
N ALA A 73 -15.64 -8.83 -4.70
CA ALA A 73 -16.98 -9.29 -5.06
C ALA A 73 -17.86 -8.21 -5.70
N SER A 74 -17.38 -6.96 -5.77
CA SER A 74 -18.06 -5.86 -6.42
C SER A 74 -18.29 -6.13 -7.91
N SER A 75 -19.52 -5.92 -8.37
CA SER A 75 -19.86 -5.91 -9.80
C SER A 75 -19.53 -4.57 -10.47
N ASP A 76 -19.33 -3.51 -9.68
CA ASP A 76 -18.94 -2.18 -10.15
C ASP A 76 -17.48 -1.89 -9.73
N LYS A 77 -16.55 -2.54 -10.41
CA LYS A 77 -15.11 -2.40 -10.13
C LYS A 77 -14.32 -1.96 -11.35
N THR A 78 -13.38 -1.04 -11.14
CA THR A 78 -12.47 -0.54 -12.19
C THR A 78 -11.02 -0.73 -11.76
N GLN A 79 -10.16 -1.09 -12.70
CA GLN A 79 -8.71 -1.15 -12.51
C GLN A 79 -8.05 -0.11 -13.41
N VAL A 80 -7.11 0.66 -12.86
CA VAL A 80 -6.32 1.66 -13.59
C VAL A 80 -4.87 1.55 -13.14
N SER A 81 -3.94 1.83 -14.03
CA SER A 81 -2.52 1.94 -13.73
C SER A 81 -1.96 3.30 -14.18
N ILE A 82 -0.93 3.78 -13.48
CA ILE A 82 -0.17 4.99 -13.79
C ILE A 82 1.31 4.62 -13.79
N ASP A 83 2.05 5.04 -14.82
CA ASP A 83 3.51 4.87 -14.88
C ASP A 83 4.21 5.83 -13.91
N THR A 84 4.40 5.37 -12.68
CA THR A 84 5.00 6.16 -11.61
C THR A 84 5.51 5.27 -10.47
N ASP A 85 6.27 5.86 -9.56
CA ASP A 85 6.76 5.21 -8.35
C ASP A 85 5.66 4.97 -7.30
N HIS A 86 5.98 4.16 -6.27
CA HIS A 86 5.09 3.80 -5.16
C HIS A 86 4.37 4.99 -4.50
N TYR A 87 4.99 6.18 -4.47
CA TYR A 87 4.47 7.38 -3.82
C TYR A 87 3.96 8.43 -4.82
N PHE A 88 3.83 8.06 -6.09
CA PHE A 88 3.39 8.94 -7.18
C PHE A 88 4.24 10.23 -7.25
N THR A 89 5.56 10.15 -7.01
CA THR A 89 6.43 11.34 -6.95
C THR A 89 6.99 11.78 -8.30
N THR A 90 6.84 10.96 -9.33
CA THR A 90 7.12 11.36 -10.72
C THR A 90 6.34 12.64 -11.06
N PRO A 91 6.96 13.63 -11.73
CA PRO A 91 6.29 14.89 -12.06
C PRO A 91 4.94 14.68 -12.76
N GLY A 92 3.86 15.24 -12.20
CA GLY A 92 2.50 15.13 -12.73
C GLY A 92 1.68 13.93 -12.22
N ALA A 93 2.31 12.87 -11.71
CA ALA A 93 1.62 11.64 -11.33
C ALA A 93 0.56 11.83 -10.23
N ARG A 94 0.80 12.71 -9.25
CA ARG A 94 -0.21 13.03 -8.21
C ARG A 94 -1.43 13.72 -8.78
N SER A 95 -1.23 14.63 -9.73
CA SER A 95 -2.34 15.33 -10.40
C SER A 95 -3.16 14.35 -11.24
N GLU A 96 -2.49 13.48 -12.00
CA GLU A 96 -3.15 12.41 -12.76
C GLU A 96 -3.92 11.44 -11.86
N GLN A 97 -3.33 11.02 -10.74
CA GLN A 97 -3.98 10.18 -9.73
C GLN A 97 -5.25 10.85 -9.19
N ALA A 98 -5.15 12.13 -8.78
CA ALA A 98 -6.29 12.88 -8.24
C ALA A 98 -7.41 13.04 -9.28
N ASP A 99 -7.06 13.41 -10.51
CA ASP A 99 -8.01 13.54 -11.61
C ASP A 99 -8.70 12.23 -11.94
N THR A 100 -7.96 11.12 -11.93
CA THR A 100 -8.49 9.77 -12.16
C THR A 100 -9.53 9.40 -11.10
N ILE A 101 -9.20 9.62 -9.82
CA ILE A 101 -10.12 9.37 -8.70
C ILE A 101 -11.37 10.25 -8.83
N ALA A 102 -11.19 11.55 -9.05
CA ALA A 102 -12.29 12.50 -9.18
C ALA A 102 -13.25 12.14 -10.33
N LYS A 103 -12.70 11.82 -11.51
CA LYS A 103 -13.49 11.36 -12.68
C LYS A 103 -14.23 10.06 -12.39
N TRP A 104 -13.62 9.14 -11.64
CA TRP A 104 -14.26 7.88 -11.28
C TRP A 104 -15.42 8.07 -10.31
N ILE A 105 -15.27 8.94 -9.32
CA ILE A 105 -16.32 9.30 -8.35
C ILE A 105 -17.50 9.99 -9.06
N ALA A 106 -17.22 10.99 -9.90
CA ALA A 106 -18.24 11.80 -10.58
C ALA A 106 -19.15 11.01 -11.55
N LYS A 107 -18.74 9.79 -11.94
CA LYS A 107 -19.57 8.87 -12.73
C LYS A 107 -20.65 8.15 -11.91
N ARG A 108 -20.51 8.10 -10.59
CA ARG A 108 -21.36 7.30 -9.68
C ARG A 108 -22.18 8.15 -8.72
N TRP A 109 -21.62 9.27 -8.28
CA TRP A 109 -22.25 10.17 -7.33
C TRP A 109 -22.15 11.59 -7.87
N ARG A 110 -23.28 12.10 -8.35
CA ARG A 110 -23.48 13.51 -8.71
C ARG A 110 -24.44 14.15 -7.72
#